data_AF-A0A8X6QMZ0-F1
#
_entry.id   AF-A0A8X6QMZ0-F1
#
_cell.length_a   1.000
_cell.length_b   1.000
_cell.length_c   1.000
_cell.angle_alpha   90.00
_cell.angle_beta   90.00
_cell.angle_gamma   90.00
#
_symmetry.space_group_name_H-M   'P 1'
#
loop_
_entity.id
_entity.type
_entity.pdbx_description
1 polymer ?
#
loop_
_entity_poly.entity_id
_entity_poly.type
_entity_poly.pdbx_seq_one_letter_code
_entity_poly.pdbx_strand_id
1 'polypeptide(L)'
;MQQLLAYQSERKLKQSEKLVDYTYAKDYLLENASFTIPRPDRISMVIGDITEVKRQIALATQNSITIEELIDTDTPIIKEYDSSEEESESAAEILDPADDF
;
A
#
# COMPACT_ATOMS: atom_id res chain seq x y z
N MET A 1 13.00 23.38 4.71
CA MET A 1 13.02 22.27 3.71
C MET A 1 13.90 21.11 4.17
N GLN A 2 15.17 21.33 4.56
CA GLN A 2 16.07 20.24 5.00
C GLN A 2 15.58 19.44 6.23
N GLN A 3 14.98 20.11 7.24
CA GLN A 3 14.44 19.41 8.41
C GLN A 3 13.28 18.47 8.06
N LEU A 4 12.33 18.90 7.23
CA LEU A 4 11.21 18.05 6.78
C LEU A 4 11.70 16.81 6.02
N LEU A 5 12.68 16.97 5.14
CA LEU A 5 13.28 15.85 4.39
C LEU A 5 14.01 14.87 5.31
N ALA A 6 14.66 15.37 6.36
CA ALA A 6 15.25 14.53 7.39
C ALA A 6 14.19 13.68 8.10
N TYR A 7 13.08 14.30 8.54
CA TYR A 7 11.95 13.59 9.17
C TYR A 7 11.28 12.56 8.25
N GLN A 8 11.18 12.83 6.93
CA GLN A 8 10.70 11.81 5.97
C GLN A 8 11.64 10.61 5.91
N SER A 9 12.95 10.85 5.90
CA SER A 9 13.94 9.78 5.79
C SER A 9 14.12 8.94 7.05
N GLU A 10 13.69 9.43 8.23
CA GLU A 10 13.92 8.79 9.52
C GLU A 10 13.18 7.45 9.69
N ARG A 11 12.00 7.31 9.10
CA ARG A 11 11.23 6.07 9.23
C ARG A 11 10.54 5.69 7.93
N LYS A 12 10.95 4.55 7.38
CA LYS A 12 10.34 3.87 6.24
C LYS A 12 9.73 2.55 6.69
N LEU A 13 8.63 2.16 6.05
CA LEU A 13 7.99 0.88 6.31
C LEU A 13 8.93 -0.24 5.88
N LYS A 14 9.26 -1.14 6.80
CA LYS A 14 10.02 -2.35 6.46
C LYS A 14 9.07 -3.42 5.92
N GLN A 15 9.56 -4.29 5.03
CA GLN A 15 8.75 -5.34 4.41
C GLN A 15 8.06 -6.30 5.41
N SER A 16 8.69 -6.54 6.57
CA SER A 16 8.14 -7.40 7.64
C SER A 16 7.39 -6.63 8.73
N GLU A 17 7.35 -5.31 8.64
CA GLU A 17 6.69 -4.46 9.63
C GLU A 17 5.20 -4.32 9.29
N LYS A 18 4.34 -4.36 10.30
CA LYS A 18 2.91 -4.13 10.10
C LYS A 18 2.67 -2.64 9.83
N LEU A 19 1.77 -2.33 8.91
CA LEU A 19 1.43 -0.94 8.61
C LEU A 19 0.94 -0.20 9.84
N VAL A 20 0.16 -0.86 10.70
CA VAL A 20 -0.31 -0.29 11.97
C VAL A 20 0.86 0.23 12.82
N ASP A 21 1.87 -0.62 13.06
CA ASP A 21 3.02 -0.28 13.89
C ASP A 21 3.85 0.85 13.27
N TYR A 22 4.05 0.80 11.95
CA TYR A 22 4.74 1.85 11.19
C TYR A 22 3.99 3.19 11.24
N THR A 23 2.68 3.18 10.96
CA THR A 23 1.84 4.37 10.84
C THR A 23 1.78 5.11 12.17
N TYR A 24 1.56 4.40 13.29
CA TYR A 24 1.58 5.04 14.61
C TYR A 24 2.96 5.57 14.97
N ALA A 25 4.02 4.80 14.75
CA ALA A 25 5.38 5.26 15.05
C ALA A 25 5.75 6.51 14.22
N LYS A 26 5.28 6.58 12.98
CA LYS A 26 5.55 7.70 12.09
C LYS A 26 4.69 8.92 12.39
N ASP A 27 3.40 8.77 12.65
CA ASP A 27 2.55 9.90 13.06
C ASP A 27 3.06 10.50 14.38
N TYR A 28 3.51 9.66 15.32
CA TYR A 28 4.15 10.13 16.55
C TYR A 28 5.42 10.95 16.28
N LEU A 29 6.29 10.51 15.36
CA LEU A 29 7.49 11.28 14.99
C LEU A 29 7.11 12.63 14.36
N LEU A 30 6.10 12.65 13.49
CA LEU A 30 5.63 13.86 12.80
C LEU A 30 4.90 14.82 13.74
N GLU A 31 4.19 14.31 14.74
CA GLU A 31 3.51 15.11 15.77
C GLU A 31 4.52 15.76 16.73
N ASN A 32 5.60 15.06 17.05
CA ASN A 32 6.68 15.57 17.92
C ASN A 32 7.74 16.37 17.16
N ALA A 33 7.56 16.59 15.86
CA ALA A 33 8.46 17.42 15.08
C ALA A 33 8.49 18.85 15.64
N SER A 34 9.63 19.52 15.47
CA SER A 34 9.86 20.89 15.95
C SER A 34 8.98 21.96 15.26
N PHE A 35 8.11 21.55 14.34
CA PHE A 35 7.22 22.39 13.55
C PHE A 35 5.87 21.69 13.39
N THR A 36 4.80 22.47 13.28
CA THR A 36 3.45 21.94 13.09
C THR A 36 3.27 21.43 11.67
N ILE A 37 3.03 20.12 11.53
CA ILE A 37 2.62 19.50 10.28
C ILE A 37 1.10 19.29 10.32
N PRO A 38 0.34 19.88 9.38
CA PRO A 38 -1.09 19.61 9.25
C PRO A 38 -1.34 18.10 9.10
N ARG A 39 -2.39 17.60 9.76
CA ARG A 39 -2.78 16.18 9.67
C ARG A 39 -2.86 15.61 8.24
N PRO A 40 -3.47 16.29 7.24
CA PRO A 40 -3.49 15.76 5.87
C PRO A 40 -2.10 15.61 5.25
N ASP A 41 -1.18 16.51 5.58
CA ASP A 41 0.21 16.43 5.13
C ASP A 41 0.92 15.25 5.82
N ARG A 42 0.65 15.02 7.12
CA ARG A 42 1.21 13.85 7.83
C ARG A 42 0.78 12.53 7.20
N ILE A 43 -0.50 12.39 6.85
CA ILE A 43 -1.01 11.20 6.16
C ILE A 43 -0.33 11.00 4.81
N SER A 44 -0.20 12.08 4.02
CA SER A 44 0.50 12.05 2.74
C SER A 44 1.97 11.62 2.90
N MET A 45 2.65 12.08 3.96
CA MET A 45 4.02 11.67 4.29
C MET A 45 4.12 10.21 4.72
N VAL A 46 3.13 9.68 5.45
CA VAL A 46 3.07 8.26 5.82
C VAL A 46 2.94 7.38 4.57
N ILE A 47 2.00 7.71 3.68
CA ILE A 47 1.75 6.97 2.42
C ILE A 47 2.96 7.06 1.48
N GLY A 48 3.56 8.25 1.35
CA GLY A 48 4.68 8.50 0.44
C GLY A 48 5.92 7.63 0.68
N ASP A 49 6.11 7.17 1.91
CA ASP A 49 7.25 6.35 2.32
C ASP A 49 6.96 4.84 2.37
N ILE A 50 5.77 4.41 1.94
CA ILE A 50 5.45 3.00 1.72
C ILE A 50 6.11 2.56 0.40
N THR A 51 7.07 1.64 0.47
CA THR A 51 7.82 1.15 -0.69
C THR A 51 7.05 0.16 -1.55
N GLU A 52 6.02 -0.47 -0.98
CA GLU A 52 5.16 -1.42 -1.68
C GLU A 52 4.17 -0.66 -2.56
N VAL A 53 4.51 -0.51 -3.84
CA VAL A 53 3.79 0.36 -4.80
C VAL A 53 2.30 0.05 -4.88
N LYS A 54 1.91 -1.23 -4.92
CA LYS A 54 0.47 -1.62 -4.99
C LYS A 54 -0.29 -1.12 -3.76
N ARG A 55 0.27 -1.33 -2.57
CA ARG A 55 -0.31 -0.89 -1.30
C ARG A 55 -0.32 0.62 -1.19
N GLN A 56 0.76 1.29 -1.60
CA GLN A 56 0.85 2.74 -1.65
C GLN A 56 -0.25 3.36 -2.53
N ILE A 57 -0.46 2.83 -3.74
CA ILE A 57 -1.50 3.30 -4.66
C ILE A 57 -2.89 3.08 -4.07
N ALA A 58 -3.15 1.91 -3.50
CA ALA A 58 -4.44 1.59 -2.90
C ALA A 58 -4.78 2.55 -1.76
N LEU A 59 -3.83 2.81 -0.86
CA LEU A 59 -4.00 3.76 0.26
C LEU A 59 -4.13 5.21 -0.23
N ALA A 60 -3.36 5.60 -1.25
CA ALA A 60 -3.44 6.95 -1.83
C ALA A 60 -4.80 7.24 -2.51
N THR A 61 -5.47 6.21 -3.04
CA THR A 61 -6.73 6.36 -3.77
C THR A 61 -7.95 6.51 -2.85
N GLN A 62 -7.84 6.04 -1.60
CA GLN A 62 -8.96 6.02 -0.66
C GLN A 62 -9.23 7.37 0.02
N ASN A 63 -8.37 8.38 -0.19
CA ASN A 63 -8.52 9.71 0.40
C ASN A 63 -8.71 9.69 1.93
N SER A 64 -8.04 8.77 2.64
CA SER A 64 -8.11 8.66 4.10
C SER A 64 -7.74 9.99 4.76
N ILE A 65 -8.56 10.43 5.72
CA ILE A 65 -8.45 11.74 6.40
C ILE A 65 -7.86 11.56 7.81
N THR A 66 -7.86 10.32 8.31
CA THR A 66 -7.36 9.93 9.63
C THR A 66 -6.39 8.75 9.56
N ILE A 67 -5.62 8.55 10.63
CA ILE A 67 -4.68 7.43 10.76
C ILE A 67 -5.44 6.11 10.92
N GLU A 68 -6.57 6.17 11.61
CA GLU A 68 -7.47 5.04 11.85
C GLU A 68 -8.08 4.54 10.54
N GLU A 69 -8.58 5.44 9.68
CA GLU A 69 -9.08 5.08 8.35
C GLU A 69 -7.99 4.44 7.48
N LEU A 70 -6.75 4.92 7.58
CA LEU A 70 -5.61 4.39 6.83
C LEU A 70 -5.21 2.98 7.29
N ILE A 71 -5.45 2.66 8.55
CA ILE A 71 -5.21 1.33 9.13
C ILE A 71 -6.34 0.37 8.78
N ASP A 72 -7.60 0.80 8.90
CA ASP A 72 -8.76 -0.05 8.64
C ASP A 72 -8.80 -0.51 7.18
N THR A 73 -8.36 0.33 6.25
CA THR A 73 -8.36 0.01 4.82
C THR A 73 -7.23 -0.90 4.36
N ASP A 74 -6.22 -1.13 5.19
CA ASP A 74 -5.15 -2.10 4.93
C ASP A 74 -5.65 -3.55 5.10
N THR A 75 -6.65 -3.74 5.96
CA THR A 75 -7.26 -5.05 6.25
C THR A 75 -7.92 -5.72 5.03
N PRO A 76 -8.66 -5.00 4.16
CA PRO A 76 -9.19 -5.57 2.92
C PRO A 76 -8.16 -5.71 1.79
N ILE A 77 -7.15 -4.84 1.68
CA ILE A 77 -6.17 -4.86 0.58
C ILE A 77 -5.34 -6.17 0.58
N ILE A 78 -5.02 -6.71 1.76
CA ILE A 78 -4.30 -7.98 1.89
C ILE A 78 -5.12 -9.17 1.37
N LYS A 79 -6.46 -9.07 1.37
CA LYS A 79 -7.35 -10.19 0.96
C LYS A 79 -7.67 -10.23 -0.53
N GLU A 80 -7.63 -9.09 -1.23
CA GLU A 80 -8.00 -9.07 -2.67
C GLU A 80 -6.85 -9.43 -3.62
N TYR A 81 -5.59 -9.38 -3.17
CA TYR A 81 -4.44 -9.68 -4.02
C TYR A 81 -3.85 -11.08 -3.85
N ASP A 82 -4.44 -11.92 -3.00
CA ASP A 82 -4.06 -13.33 -2.80
C ASP A 82 -4.92 -14.30 -3.65
N SER A 83 -5.56 -13.80 -4.71
CA SER A 83 -6.40 -14.63 -5.60
C SER A 83 -6.25 -14.24 -7.07
N SER A 84 -5.13 -14.63 -7.67
CA SER A 84 -5.07 -15.09 -9.08
C SER A 84 -3.65 -15.59 -9.42
N GLU A 85 -3.20 -16.67 -8.79
CA GLU A 85 -2.42 -17.68 -9.50
C GLU A 85 -3.42 -18.73 -10.00
N GLU A 86 -4.12 -18.43 -11.10
CA GLU A 86 -4.83 -19.45 -11.88
C GLU A 86 -4.08 -19.54 -13.20
N GLU A 87 -3.29 -20.61 -13.33
CA GLU A 87 -2.61 -20.96 -14.57
C GLU A 87 -3.65 -21.08 -15.69
N SER A 88 -3.50 -20.26 -16.72
CA SER A 88 -4.26 -20.42 -17.96
C SER A 88 -3.61 -21.52 -18.81
N GLU A 89 -3.76 -22.79 -18.42
CA GLU A 89 -3.68 -23.90 -19.38
C GLU A 89 -4.99 -23.96 -20.16
N SER A 90 -5.14 -23.07 -21.16
CA SER A 90 -6.24 -23.21 -22.10
C SER A 90 -5.95 -24.39 -23.04
N ALA A 91 -6.59 -25.51 -22.76
CA ALA A 91 -6.73 -26.65 -23.64
C ALA A 91 -7.28 -26.20 -25.01
N ALA A 92 -6.40 -26.15 -26.02
CA ALA A 92 -6.81 -26.13 -27.41
C ALA A 92 -6.85 -27.58 -27.90
N GLU A 93 -7.93 -28.28 -27.57
CA GLU A 93 -8.36 -29.49 -28.26
C GLU A 93 -8.69 -29.08 -29.71
N ILE A 94 -7.69 -29.18 -30.59
CA ILE A 94 -7.91 -29.02 -32.02
C ILE A 94 -8.66 -30.27 -32.47
N LEU A 95 -9.98 -30.10 -32.62
CA LEU A 95 -10.91 -30.98 -33.30
C LEU A 95 -10.30 -31.52 -34.59
N ASP A 96 -10.19 -32.84 -34.65
CA ASP A 96 -9.93 -33.63 -35.84
C ASP A 96 -11.15 -33.54 -36.78
N PRO A 97 -11.08 -32.89 -37.95
CA PRO A 97 -12.13 -33.03 -38.94
C PRO A 97 -11.95 -34.39 -39.62
N ALA A 98 -12.74 -35.35 -39.16
CA ALA A 98 -12.94 -36.63 -39.79
C ALA A 98 -13.12 -36.51 -41.32
N ASP A 99 -12.47 -37.42 -42.02
CA ASP A 99 -12.74 -37.84 -43.40
C ASP A 99 -14.25 -37.89 -43.70
N ASP A 100 -14.66 -37.35 -44.85
CA ASP A 100 -15.86 -37.84 -45.56
C ASP A 100 -15.72 -37.64 -47.09
N PHE A 101 -15.59 -38.79 -47.76
CA PHE A 101 -15.88 -39.18 -49.17
C PHE A 101 -15.23 -38.48 -50.38
#